data_AF-A0A087N9T6-F1
#
_entry.id   AF-A0A087N9T6-F1
#
_cell.length_a   1.000
_cell.length_b   1.000
_cell.length_c   1.000
_cell.angle_alpha   90.00
_cell.angle_beta   90.00
_cell.angle_gamma   90.00
#
_symmetry.space_group_name_H-M   'P 1'
#
loop_
_entity.id
_entity.type
_entity.pdbx_description
1 polymer ?
#
loop_
_entity_poly.entity_id
_entity_poly.type
_entity_poly.pdbx_seq_one_letter_code
_entity_poly.pdbx_strand_id
1 'polypeptide(L)'
;MRTMIMMVAGLGLAACGGNDAPTAAANNQVAPDTGAAAQVAQLDDAQRNGVLERAIRASGATCPVVSESVRTEVRKGVMGWKAQCDNDTAHLIEITSDGTGRVTSRRD
;
A
#
# COMPACT_ATOMS: atom_id res chain seq x y z
N MET A 1 -48.15 48.16 -6.42
CA MET A 1 -47.61 47.61 -5.16
C MET A 1 -46.42 48.49 -4.77
N ARG A 2 -46.65 49.62 -4.08
CA ARG A 2 -46.46 49.86 -2.62
C ARG A 2 -45.06 49.49 -2.08
N THR A 3 -44.14 50.44 -2.22
CA THR A 3 -43.11 50.97 -1.28
C THR A 3 -42.84 50.30 0.08
N MET A 4 -41.53 50.17 0.41
CA MET A 4 -40.76 50.52 1.65
C MET A 4 -39.59 49.50 1.77
N ILE A 5 -38.31 49.85 1.58
CA ILE A 5 -37.36 50.55 2.48
C ILE A 5 -37.28 49.99 3.91
N MET A 6 -36.01 49.87 4.35
CA MET A 6 -35.46 49.74 5.71
C MET A 6 -35.15 48.31 6.19
N MET A 7 -33.87 47.91 6.31
CA MET A 7 -32.82 48.35 7.26
C MET A 7 -32.81 47.41 8.46
N VAL A 8 -31.66 46.79 8.74
CA VAL A 8 -30.93 46.86 10.01
C VAL A 8 -29.84 45.78 10.02
N ALA A 9 -28.64 46.27 10.24
CA ALA A 9 -27.44 45.50 10.50
C ALA A 9 -27.58 44.70 11.80
N GLY A 10 -27.11 43.45 11.78
CA GLY A 10 -26.81 42.66 12.97
C GLY A 10 -25.41 42.09 12.80
N LEU A 11 -24.40 42.81 13.31
CA LEU A 11 -23.06 42.27 13.52
C LEU A 11 -23.17 41.12 14.53
N GLY A 12 -22.72 39.94 14.13
CA GLY A 12 -22.47 38.79 15.01
C GLY A 12 -21.07 38.24 14.77
N LEU A 13 -20.03 39.07 14.92
CA LEU A 13 -18.66 38.58 15.11
C LEU A 13 -18.52 38.07 16.54
N ALA A 14 -18.80 36.79 16.77
CA ALA A 14 -18.33 36.04 17.94
C ALA A 14 -18.47 34.53 17.72
N ALA A 15 -17.47 33.94 17.06
CA ALA A 15 -17.11 32.53 17.25
C ALA A 15 -15.60 32.39 17.04
N CYS A 16 -14.85 32.95 17.98
CA CYS A 16 -13.47 32.56 18.24
C CYS A 16 -13.53 31.28 19.07
N GLY A 17 -12.90 30.19 18.61
CA GLY A 17 -12.74 28.99 19.42
C GLY A 17 -13.03 27.72 18.66
N GLY A 18 -12.03 27.24 17.93
CA GLY A 18 -12.10 25.99 17.21
C GLY A 18 -11.02 25.95 16.15
N ASN A 19 -9.77 26.11 16.57
CA ASN A 19 -8.63 25.74 15.74
C ASN A 19 -8.56 24.21 15.71
N ASP A 20 -9.59 23.57 15.16
CA ASP A 20 -9.50 22.24 14.61
C ASP A 20 -8.60 22.39 13.38
N ALA A 21 -7.30 22.39 13.66
CA ALA A 21 -6.35 21.98 12.65
C ALA A 21 -6.92 20.67 12.10
N PRO A 22 -7.24 20.57 10.79
CA PRO A 22 -7.41 19.26 10.22
C PRO A 22 -6.08 18.59 10.51
N THR A 23 -6.10 17.64 11.45
CA THR A 23 -4.99 16.73 11.62
C THR A 23 -4.82 16.18 10.22
N ALA A 24 -3.71 16.53 9.57
CA ALA A 24 -3.39 15.96 8.30
C ALA A 24 -3.25 14.48 8.61
N ALA A 25 -4.32 13.71 8.37
CA ALA A 25 -4.23 12.28 8.28
C ALA A 25 -3.06 12.08 7.32
N ALA A 26 -1.95 11.54 7.84
CA ALA A 26 -0.80 11.23 7.02
C ALA A 26 -1.37 10.34 5.93
N ASN A 27 -1.56 10.93 4.75
CA ASN A 27 -2.13 10.28 3.61
C ASN A 27 -0.99 9.38 3.13
N ASN A 28 -0.79 8.27 3.85
CA ASN A 28 0.08 7.17 3.47
C ASN A 28 -0.61 6.47 2.30
N GLN A 29 -0.83 7.24 1.24
CA GLN A 29 -1.21 6.72 -0.05
C GLN A 29 0.03 6.00 -0.54
N VAL A 30 0.03 4.72 -0.25
CA VAL A 30 0.84 3.76 -0.95
C VAL A 30 0.65 4.02 -2.44
N ALA A 31 1.75 4.31 -3.14
CA ALA A 31 1.69 4.51 -4.57
C ALA A 31 1.13 3.24 -5.23
N PRO A 32 0.20 3.37 -6.19
CA PRO A 32 -0.32 2.21 -6.92
C PRO A 32 0.83 1.53 -7.68
N ASP A 33 0.74 0.22 -7.80
CA ASP A 33 1.74 -0.52 -8.58
C ASP A 33 1.71 -0.14 -10.04
N THR A 34 2.86 -0.28 -10.68
CA THR A 34 3.03 -0.07 -12.10
C THR A 34 3.87 -1.19 -12.71
N GLY A 35 3.81 -1.36 -14.03
CA GLY A 35 4.62 -2.33 -14.76
C GLY A 35 4.43 -3.77 -14.29
N ALA A 36 5.55 -4.50 -14.15
CA ALA A 36 5.52 -5.90 -13.75
C ALA A 36 4.86 -6.13 -12.37
N ALA A 37 5.03 -5.20 -11.43
CA ALA A 37 4.39 -5.29 -10.10
C ALA A 37 2.87 -5.31 -10.20
N ALA A 38 2.30 -4.46 -11.08
CA ALA A 38 0.86 -4.40 -11.32
C ALA A 38 0.35 -5.67 -12.02
N GLN A 39 1.13 -6.22 -12.96
CA GLN A 39 0.80 -7.48 -13.63
C GLN A 39 0.73 -8.64 -12.64
N VAL A 40 1.71 -8.76 -11.74
CA VAL A 40 1.74 -9.81 -10.73
C VAL A 40 0.58 -9.68 -9.74
N ALA A 41 0.14 -8.46 -9.44
CA ALA A 41 -1.03 -8.22 -8.58
C ALA A 41 -2.37 -8.63 -9.21
N GLN A 42 -2.43 -8.80 -10.54
CA GLN A 42 -3.61 -9.26 -11.26
C GLN A 42 -3.66 -10.78 -11.48
N LEU A 43 -2.56 -11.48 -11.17
CA LEU A 43 -2.48 -12.93 -11.32
C LEU A 43 -3.33 -13.63 -10.27
N ASP A 44 -3.86 -14.79 -10.65
CA ASP A 44 -4.41 -15.73 -9.68
C ASP A 44 -3.33 -16.22 -8.70
N ASP A 45 -3.76 -16.81 -7.60
CA ASP A 45 -2.88 -17.21 -6.51
C ASP A 45 -1.82 -18.22 -6.95
N ALA A 46 -2.15 -19.16 -7.84
CA ALA A 46 -1.23 -20.19 -8.30
C ALA A 46 -0.13 -19.59 -9.19
N GLN A 47 -0.52 -18.74 -10.14
CA GLN A 47 0.40 -18.03 -11.03
C GLN A 47 1.30 -17.09 -10.24
N ARG A 48 0.73 -16.31 -9.32
CA ARG A 48 1.45 -15.40 -8.46
C ARG A 48 2.45 -16.14 -7.59
N ASN A 49 2.04 -17.22 -6.92
CA ASN A 49 2.93 -18.04 -6.09
C ASN A 49 4.10 -18.60 -6.92
N GLY A 50 3.85 -19.05 -8.15
CA GLY A 50 4.91 -19.51 -9.05
C GLY A 50 5.93 -18.41 -9.44
N VAL A 51 5.47 -17.17 -9.63
CA VAL A 51 6.38 -16.01 -9.86
C VAL A 51 7.20 -15.70 -8.62
N LEU A 52 6.56 -15.68 -7.44
CA LEU A 52 7.22 -15.40 -6.16
C LEU A 52 8.24 -16.49 -5.81
N GLU A 53 7.90 -17.77 -6.01
CA GLU A 53 8.81 -18.90 -5.83
C GLU A 53 10.05 -18.77 -6.71
N ARG A 54 9.86 -18.41 -7.99
CA ARG A 54 10.97 -18.16 -8.92
C ARG A 54 11.85 -17.01 -8.45
N ALA A 55 11.27 -15.93 -7.95
CA ALA A 55 12.02 -14.79 -7.42
C ALA A 55 12.85 -15.19 -6.19
N ILE A 56 12.26 -15.94 -5.25
CA ILE A 56 12.96 -16.44 -4.06
C ILE A 56 14.14 -17.33 -4.48
N ARG A 57 13.91 -18.28 -5.39
CA ARG A 57 14.98 -19.17 -5.89
C ARG A 57 16.09 -18.40 -6.59
N ALA A 58 15.74 -17.40 -7.41
CA ALA A 58 16.71 -16.54 -8.09
C ALA A 58 17.57 -15.71 -7.12
N SER A 59 17.05 -15.40 -5.93
CA SER A 59 17.82 -14.71 -4.87
C SER A 59 18.80 -15.62 -4.11
N GLY A 60 18.76 -16.94 -4.34
CA GLY A 60 19.55 -17.93 -3.62
C GLY A 60 18.95 -18.40 -2.30
N ALA A 61 17.78 -17.87 -1.91
CA ALA A 61 17.04 -18.33 -0.75
C ALA A 61 16.33 -19.67 -1.01
N THR A 62 16.16 -20.48 0.05
CA THR A 62 15.49 -21.77 -0.02
C THR A 62 13.99 -21.61 0.16
N CYS A 63 13.22 -21.98 -0.86
CA CYS A 63 11.77 -22.12 -0.81
C CYS A 63 11.36 -23.20 -1.82
N PRO A 64 11.02 -24.42 -1.37
CA PRO A 64 10.59 -25.50 -2.25
C PRO A 64 9.31 -25.12 -2.99
N VAL A 65 8.27 -24.74 -2.23
CA VAL A 65 6.97 -24.30 -2.75
C VAL A 65 6.46 -23.11 -1.94
N VAL A 66 5.93 -22.10 -2.63
CA VAL A 66 5.17 -21.02 -1.99
C VAL A 66 3.73 -21.50 -1.77
N SER A 67 3.35 -21.74 -0.53
CA SER A 67 2.02 -22.22 -0.14
C SER A 67 1.00 -21.09 -0.03
N GLU A 68 1.43 -19.90 0.37
CA GLU A 68 0.59 -18.72 0.52
C GLU A 68 1.38 -17.45 0.16
N SER A 69 0.70 -16.46 -0.40
CA SER A 69 1.27 -15.13 -0.58
C SER A 69 0.27 -14.06 -0.18
N VAL A 70 0.70 -13.08 0.62
CA VAL A 70 -0.15 -11.98 1.06
C VAL A 70 0.50 -10.66 0.67
N ARG A 71 -0.34 -9.74 0.18
CA ARG A 71 0.10 -8.38 -0.13
C ARG A 71 0.45 -7.63 1.15
N THR A 72 1.65 -7.05 1.22
CA THR A 72 2.10 -6.36 2.43
C THR A 72 3.09 -5.24 2.13
N GLU A 73 3.33 -4.40 3.13
CA GLU A 73 4.41 -3.42 3.10
C GLU A 73 5.73 -4.13 3.43
N VAL A 74 6.63 -4.23 2.45
CA VAL A 74 7.91 -4.95 2.60
C VAL A 74 9.00 -4.04 3.19
N ARG A 75 8.83 -2.72 3.06
CA ARG A 75 9.62 -1.65 3.67
C ARG A 75 8.81 -0.35 3.61
N LYS A 76 9.19 0.64 4.42
CA LYS A 76 8.45 1.91 4.57
C LYS A 76 8.05 2.53 3.22
N GLY A 77 6.76 2.61 2.95
CA GLY A 77 6.16 3.18 1.74
C GLY A 77 6.19 2.29 0.50
N VAL A 78 6.62 1.03 0.62
CA VAL A 78 6.78 0.11 -0.52
C VAL A 78 5.99 -1.17 -0.29
N MET A 79 5.03 -1.41 -1.17
CA MET A 79 4.29 -2.66 -1.18
C MET A 79 5.01 -3.74 -1.96
N GLY A 80 4.80 -4.96 -1.50
CA GLY A 80 5.25 -6.17 -2.14
C GLY A 80 4.43 -7.34 -1.65
N TRP A 81 5.07 -8.50 -1.55
CA TRP A 81 4.45 -9.75 -1.17
C TRP A 81 5.22 -10.39 -0.02
N LYS A 82 4.50 -10.88 0.98
CA LYS A 82 5.01 -11.87 1.92
C LYS A 82 4.65 -13.24 1.36
N ALA A 83 5.65 -14.01 0.97
CA ALA A 83 5.48 -15.40 0.52
C ALA A 83 5.82 -16.35 1.67
N GLN A 84 4.87 -17.20 2.03
CA GLN A 84 5.05 -18.31 2.97
C GLN A 84 5.44 -19.55 2.17
N CYS A 85 6.53 -20.19 2.60
CA CYS A 85 6.99 -21.45 2.04
C CYS A 85 6.49 -22.63 2.89
N ASP A 86 6.43 -23.81 2.26
CA ASP A 86 6.05 -25.09 2.88
C ASP A 86 7.06 -25.63 3.91
N ASN A 87 8.27 -25.07 3.96
CA ASN A 87 9.30 -25.35 4.95
C ASN A 87 9.26 -24.38 6.14
N ASP A 88 8.11 -23.77 6.41
CA ASP A 88 7.86 -22.77 7.45
C ASP A 88 8.67 -21.46 7.35
N THR A 89 9.40 -21.23 6.26
CA THR A 89 10.10 -19.95 6.03
C THR A 89 9.22 -18.92 5.34
N ALA A 90 9.45 -17.64 5.62
CA ALA A 90 8.76 -16.54 4.94
C ALA A 90 9.74 -15.54 4.33
N HIS A 91 9.38 -15.02 3.15
CA HIS A 91 10.21 -14.07 2.40
C HIS A 91 9.40 -12.83 2.02
N LEU A 92 10.00 -11.65 2.17
CA LEU A 92 9.43 -10.39 1.69
C LEU A 92 9.98 -10.08 0.31
N ILE A 93 9.10 -9.79 -0.64
CA ILE A 93 9.44 -9.68 -2.06
C ILE A 93 8.88 -8.36 -2.59
N GLU A 94 9.78 -7.45 -2.96
CA GLU A 94 9.46 -6.26 -3.75
C GLU A 94 9.63 -6.64 -5.24
N ILE A 95 8.59 -6.44 -6.04
CA ILE A 95 8.69 -6.53 -7.50
C ILE A 95 8.71 -5.10 -8.00
N THR A 96 9.80 -4.69 -8.64
CA THR A 96 9.90 -3.36 -9.24
C THR A 96 9.18 -3.31 -10.58
N SER A 97 8.88 -2.11 -11.07
CA SER A 97 8.14 -1.92 -12.32
C SER A 97 8.81 -2.52 -13.55
N ASP A 98 10.14 -2.67 -13.52
CA ASP A 98 10.97 -3.30 -14.55
C ASP A 98 11.00 -4.84 -14.47
N GLY A 99 10.36 -5.45 -13.47
CA GLY A 99 10.33 -6.89 -13.26
C GLY A 99 11.44 -7.45 -12.37
N THR A 100 12.32 -6.61 -11.81
CA THR A 100 13.31 -7.09 -10.84
C THR A 100 12.65 -7.50 -9.53
N GLY A 101 12.94 -8.72 -9.05
CA GLY A 101 12.48 -9.22 -7.75
C GLY A 101 13.55 -9.02 -6.68
N ARG A 102 13.30 -8.14 -5.70
CA ARG A 102 14.16 -7.98 -4.52
C ARG A 102 13.59 -8.81 -3.38
N VAL A 103 14.32 -9.83 -2.97
CA VAL A 103 13.89 -10.76 -1.92
C VAL A 103 14.67 -10.46 -0.64
N THR A 104 13.94 -10.30 0.45
CA THR A 104 14.51 -10.18 1.80
C THR A 104 14.01 -11.34 2.64
N SER A 105 14.90 -12.29 2.91
CA SER A 105 14.68 -13.36 3.87
C SER A 105 14.98 -12.84 5.28
N ARG A 106 14.04 -12.98 6.21
CA ARG A 106 14.34 -12.81 7.64
C ARG A 106 14.64 -14.19 8.21
N ARG A 107 15.75 -14.32 8.93
CA ARG A 107 15.95 -15.39 9.89
C ARG A 107 15.60 -14.77 11.23
N ASP A 108 14.45 -15.09 11.76
CA ASP A 108 14.12 -14.92 13.18
C ASP A 108 14.98 -15.86 14.05
#